data_AF-A0A1M5T757-F1
#
_entry.id   AF-A0A1M5T757-F1
#
_cell.length_a   1.000
_cell.length_b   1.000
_cell.length_c   1.000
_cell.angle_alpha   90.00
_cell.angle_beta   90.00
_cell.angle_gamma   90.00
#
_symmetry.space_group_name_H-M   'P 1'
#
loop_
_entity.id
_entity.type
_entity.pdbx_description
1 polymer ?
#
loop_
_entity_poly.entity_id
_entity_poly.type
_entity_poly.pdbx_seq_one_letter_code
_entity_poly.pdbx_strand_id
1 'polypeptide(L)'
;MKIESIHIRNVRGLQDANIQLGMVPNKPSLLVAPNGSGKSSFAIAFQSLQKNKISVPENDVYNNDLSRRTSLEIKTDDGKSYIANEEKNEIQKEFSVFVINSKNKPKASIRNINGTRVPSVKMTVDPIILVNKIPKDVKLDYSLQKEKCIDNVVSGTIPSVKDLLNNNRFISSFETADLQNVKRSVKVIEEFVARLKKYDGTKKAVWEMVEKNDLSVLKDLPILSCRIEHVKSIFPEDNDVQLYLKTIQLVFAYLANPQKFKEKIEFARYKIGRI
;
A
#
# COMPACT_ATOMS: atom_id res chain seq x y z
N MET A 1 -27.11 7.35 10.85
CA MET A 1 -27.50 6.03 10.34
C MET A 1 -27.37 5.01 11.46
N LYS A 2 -28.47 4.72 12.14
CA LYS A 2 -28.57 3.65 13.15
C LYS A 2 -28.82 2.32 12.44
N ILE A 3 -28.22 1.23 12.92
CA ILE A 3 -28.55 -0.12 12.46
C ILE A 3 -29.73 -0.64 13.28
N GLU A 4 -30.85 -0.89 12.61
CA GLU A 4 -32.10 -1.35 13.23
C GLU A 4 -32.22 -2.86 13.27
N SER A 5 -31.75 -3.57 12.23
CA SER A 5 -31.76 -5.02 12.26
C SER A 5 -30.70 -5.63 11.36
N ILE A 6 -30.32 -6.84 11.71
CA ILE A 6 -29.42 -7.68 10.92
C ILE A 6 -30.13 -9.00 10.65
N HIS A 7 -30.26 -9.35 9.38
CA HIS A 7 -30.88 -10.60 8.94
C HIS A 7 -29.83 -11.51 8.31
N ILE A 8 -29.68 -12.71 8.87
CA ILE A 8 -28.75 -13.75 8.41
C ILE A 8 -29.54 -14.96 7.97
N ARG A 9 -29.21 -15.51 6.79
CA ARG A 9 -29.78 -16.77 6.31
C ARG A 9 -28.70 -17.78 5.93
N ASN A 10 -29.00 -19.05 6.23
CA ASN A 10 -28.26 -20.25 5.84
C ASN A 10 -26.79 -20.31 6.27
N VAL A 11 -26.48 -19.76 7.45
CA VAL A 11 -25.18 -19.93 8.12
C VAL A 11 -25.32 -21.01 9.20
N ARG A 12 -24.25 -21.73 9.53
CA ARG A 12 -24.24 -22.81 10.53
C ARG A 12 -25.05 -22.46 11.79
N GLY A 13 -26.11 -23.22 12.09
CA GLY A 13 -26.97 -22.98 13.27
C GLY A 13 -27.91 -21.77 13.17
N LEU A 14 -27.92 -21.05 12.05
CA LEU A 14 -28.83 -19.95 11.73
C LEU A 14 -29.44 -20.16 10.32
N GLN A 15 -30.57 -20.86 10.25
CA GLN A 15 -31.30 -21.04 8.99
C GLN A 15 -31.85 -19.72 8.46
N ASP A 16 -32.61 -19.02 9.31
CA ASP A 16 -33.18 -17.71 9.05
C ASP A 16 -33.28 -16.99 10.40
N ALA A 17 -32.49 -15.94 10.58
CA ALA A 17 -32.38 -15.23 11.84
C ALA A 17 -32.40 -13.72 11.60
N ASN A 18 -33.53 -13.09 11.92
CA ASN A 18 -33.67 -11.64 11.90
C ASN A 18 -33.54 -11.09 13.33
N ILE A 19 -32.46 -10.34 13.58
CA ILE A 19 -32.11 -9.82 14.90
C ILE A 19 -32.41 -8.33 14.90
N GLN A 20 -33.39 -7.94 15.74
CA GLN A 20 -33.70 -6.54 15.99
C GLN A 20 -32.66 -5.91 16.91
N LEU A 21 -32.22 -4.72 16.55
CA LEU A 21 -31.09 -4.00 17.12
C LEU A 21 -31.42 -2.52 17.29
N GLY A 22 -30.50 -1.81 17.92
CA GLY A 22 -30.55 -0.37 18.01
C GLY A 22 -29.17 0.24 18.04
N MET A 23 -28.27 -0.21 17.16
CA MET A 23 -26.88 0.23 17.20
C MET A 23 -26.76 1.66 16.71
N VAL A 24 -26.39 2.56 17.62
CA VAL A 24 -26.21 3.99 17.33
C VAL A 24 -24.77 4.24 16.87
N PRO A 25 -24.54 5.07 15.84
CA PRO A 25 -23.20 5.48 15.42
C PRO A 25 -22.35 5.98 16.57
N ASN A 26 -21.04 5.70 16.50
CA ASN A 26 -20.04 6.15 17.48
C ASN A 26 -20.31 5.70 18.92
N LYS A 27 -21.17 4.69 19.12
CA LYS A 27 -21.41 4.07 20.43
C LYS A 27 -21.17 2.56 20.34
N PRO A 28 -20.31 1.99 21.21
CA PRO A 28 -20.13 0.55 21.24
C PRO A 28 -21.46 -0.12 21.61
N SER A 29 -21.79 -1.19 20.90
CA SER A 29 -22.98 -2.00 21.15
C SER A 29 -22.56 -3.38 21.67
N LEU A 30 -23.18 -3.83 22.76
CA LEU A 30 -22.90 -5.13 23.35
C LEU A 30 -24.06 -6.09 23.08
N LEU A 31 -23.80 -7.18 22.36
CA LEU A 31 -24.77 -8.22 22.07
C LEU A 31 -24.46 -9.43 22.95
N VAL A 32 -25.40 -9.75 23.86
CA VAL A 32 -25.27 -10.87 24.79
C VAL A 32 -26.37 -11.88 24.50
N ALA A 33 -26.01 -13.16 24.46
CA ALA A 33 -26.96 -14.27 24.30
C ALA A 33 -26.43 -15.53 25.00
N PRO A 34 -27.30 -16.48 25.39
CA PRO A 34 -26.89 -17.77 25.94
C PRO A 34 -25.97 -18.59 25.00
N ASN A 35 -25.38 -19.65 25.54
CA ASN A 35 -24.62 -20.60 24.74
C ASN A 35 -25.55 -21.34 23.78
N GLY A 36 -25.08 -21.60 22.56
CA GLY A 36 -25.89 -22.22 21.50
C GLY A 36 -26.77 -21.25 20.70
N SER A 37 -26.96 -20.00 21.13
CA SER A 37 -27.81 -19.01 20.44
C SER A 37 -27.26 -18.47 19.10
N GLY A 38 -26.21 -19.08 18.55
CA GLY A 38 -25.65 -18.65 17.25
C GLY A 38 -24.72 -17.44 17.29
N LYS A 39 -24.19 -17.01 18.46
CA LYS A 39 -23.21 -15.92 18.55
C LYS A 39 -22.00 -16.11 17.63
N SER A 40 -21.45 -17.32 17.60
CA SER A 40 -20.33 -17.66 16.71
C SER A 40 -20.74 -17.67 15.24
N SER A 41 -21.96 -18.09 14.94
CA SER A 41 -22.54 -18.10 13.60
C SER A 41 -22.77 -16.70 13.06
N PHE A 42 -23.21 -15.78 13.93
CA PHE A 42 -23.29 -14.36 13.63
C PHE A 42 -21.93 -13.80 13.22
N ALA A 43 -20.88 -14.07 14.01
CA ALA A 43 -19.52 -13.66 13.65
C ALA A 43 -19.02 -14.28 12.32
N ILE A 44 -19.36 -15.54 12.04
CA ILE A 44 -19.02 -16.22 10.77
C ILE A 44 -19.69 -15.53 9.58
N ALA A 45 -20.95 -15.10 9.70
CA ALA A 45 -21.65 -14.39 8.63
C ALA A 45 -20.89 -13.11 8.20
N PHE A 46 -20.49 -12.28 9.17
CA PHE A 46 -19.72 -11.06 8.89
C PHE A 46 -18.28 -11.37 8.43
N GLN A 47 -17.63 -12.39 8.99
CA GLN A 47 -16.28 -12.80 8.61
C GLN A 47 -16.22 -13.31 7.16
N SER A 48 -17.33 -13.84 6.65
CA SER A 48 -17.45 -14.41 5.31
C SER A 48 -17.70 -13.36 4.22
N LEU A 49 -17.84 -12.08 4.58
CA LEU A 49 -17.96 -11.00 3.62
C LEU A 49 -16.65 -10.81 2.85
N GLN A 50 -16.72 -10.91 1.53
CA GLN A 50 -15.65 -10.55 0.61
C GLN A 50 -16.01 -9.25 -0.12
N LYS A 51 -15.06 -8.67 -0.87
CA LYS A 51 -15.26 -7.39 -1.58
C LYS A 51 -16.56 -7.33 -2.41
N ASN A 52 -16.89 -8.41 -3.12
CA ASN A 52 -18.00 -8.42 -4.09
C ASN A 52 -19.14 -9.37 -3.74
N LYS A 53 -18.98 -10.25 -2.74
CA LYS A 53 -19.97 -11.28 -2.38
C LYS A 53 -19.80 -11.71 -0.92
N ILE A 54 -20.73 -12.52 -0.40
CA ILE A 54 -20.50 -13.36 0.78
C ILE A 54 -20.05 -14.75 0.33
N SER A 55 -19.05 -15.32 1.01
CA SER A 55 -18.48 -16.64 0.70
C SER A 55 -18.24 -17.39 2.02
N VAL A 56 -19.26 -18.11 2.48
CA VAL A 56 -19.18 -18.92 3.70
C VAL A 56 -18.46 -20.24 3.39
N PRO A 57 -17.53 -20.72 4.25
CA PRO A 57 -16.95 -22.05 4.10
C PRO A 57 -18.01 -23.15 4.07
N GLU A 58 -17.79 -24.22 3.30
CA GLU A 58 -18.77 -25.32 3.13
C GLU A 58 -19.26 -25.91 4.47
N ASN A 59 -18.34 -26.15 5.40
CA ASN A 59 -18.64 -26.67 6.75
C ASN A 59 -19.37 -25.67 7.67
N ASP A 60 -19.51 -24.42 7.22
CA ASP A 60 -20.17 -23.35 7.93
C ASP A 60 -21.48 -22.91 7.23
N VAL A 61 -21.87 -23.56 6.11
CA VAL A 61 -23.21 -23.45 5.53
C VAL A 61 -24.20 -24.19 6.42
N TYR A 62 -25.43 -23.71 6.52
CA TYR A 62 -26.45 -24.36 7.33
C TYR A 62 -26.64 -25.84 6.94
N ASN A 63 -26.44 -26.74 7.90
CA ASN A 63 -26.46 -28.19 7.72
C ASN A 63 -25.51 -28.73 6.64
N ASN A 64 -24.45 -27.99 6.28
CA ASN A 64 -23.53 -28.32 5.18
C ASN A 64 -24.25 -28.52 3.83
N ASP A 65 -25.44 -27.92 3.67
CA ASP A 65 -26.27 -28.06 2.48
C ASP A 65 -25.92 -26.95 1.47
N LEU A 66 -25.04 -27.28 0.53
CA LEU A 66 -24.54 -26.34 -0.49
C LEU A 66 -25.62 -25.87 -1.47
N SER A 67 -26.83 -26.46 -1.46
CA SER A 67 -27.96 -25.95 -2.25
C SER A 67 -28.55 -24.67 -1.64
N ARG A 68 -28.25 -24.38 -0.37
CA ARG A 68 -28.78 -23.23 0.35
C ARG A 68 -27.95 -21.98 0.10
N ARG A 69 -28.63 -20.93 -0.36
CA ARG A 69 -27.98 -19.65 -0.61
C ARG A 69 -27.81 -18.85 0.67
N THR A 70 -26.58 -18.45 0.96
CA THR A 70 -26.31 -17.60 2.13
C THR A 70 -26.64 -16.14 1.81
N SER A 71 -27.25 -15.44 2.77
CA SER A 71 -27.37 -13.98 2.70
C SER A 71 -27.20 -13.30 4.05
N LEU A 72 -26.72 -12.06 4.01
CA LEU A 72 -26.64 -11.14 5.13
C LEU A 72 -27.25 -9.80 4.69
N GLU A 73 -28.14 -9.25 5.50
CA GLU A 73 -28.79 -7.98 5.25
C GLU A 73 -28.67 -7.09 6.50
N ILE A 74 -28.35 -5.81 6.29
CA ILE A 74 -28.33 -4.78 7.33
C ILE A 74 -29.40 -3.74 6.97
N LYS A 75 -30.36 -3.52 7.87
CA LYS A 75 -31.36 -2.47 7.74
C LYS A 75 -31.07 -1.30 8.66
N THR A 76 -31.28 -0.10 8.15
CA THR A 76 -30.98 1.15 8.83
C THR A 76 -32.24 1.99 9.05
N ASP A 77 -32.14 2.94 9.98
CA ASP A 77 -33.23 3.84 10.41
C ASP A 77 -33.77 4.77 9.32
N ASP A 78 -33.02 4.96 8.23
CA ASP A 78 -33.45 5.69 7.04
C ASP A 78 -34.22 4.80 6.03
N GLY A 79 -34.54 3.56 6.41
CA GLY A 79 -35.29 2.61 5.57
C GLY A 79 -34.45 1.93 4.49
N LYS A 80 -33.13 2.19 4.43
CA LYS A 80 -32.23 1.48 3.51
C LYS A 80 -31.94 0.07 3.98
N SER A 81 -31.68 -0.80 3.00
CA SER A 81 -31.25 -2.18 3.20
C SER A 81 -30.02 -2.45 2.35
N TYR A 82 -28.99 -3.00 2.98
CA TYR A 82 -27.73 -3.37 2.34
C TYR A 82 -27.58 -4.89 2.39
N ILE A 83 -27.52 -5.51 1.22
CA ILE A 83 -27.51 -6.98 1.09
C ILE A 83 -26.16 -7.48 0.59
N ALA A 84 -25.69 -8.55 1.21
CA ALA A 84 -24.62 -9.40 0.69
C ALA A 84 -25.14 -10.82 0.45
N ASN A 85 -24.90 -11.33 -0.75
CA ASN A 85 -25.21 -12.69 -1.19
C ASN A 85 -24.07 -13.21 -2.09
N GLU A 86 -24.26 -14.34 -2.76
CA GLU A 86 -23.22 -14.98 -3.59
C GLU A 86 -22.83 -14.15 -4.83
N GLU A 87 -23.66 -13.20 -5.24
CA GLU A 87 -23.51 -12.41 -6.47
C GLU A 87 -23.07 -10.97 -6.21
N LYS A 88 -23.47 -10.39 -5.07
CA LYS A 88 -23.22 -9.00 -4.72
C LYS A 88 -22.91 -8.79 -3.24
N ASN A 89 -22.24 -7.68 -2.94
CA ASN A 89 -22.03 -7.18 -1.59
C ASN A 89 -22.21 -5.66 -1.56
N GLU A 90 -23.38 -5.22 -1.11
CA GLU A 90 -23.68 -3.80 -0.90
C GLU A 90 -23.21 -3.31 0.47
N ILE A 91 -23.05 -4.23 1.43
CA ILE A 91 -22.60 -3.92 2.79
C ILE A 91 -21.18 -3.33 2.75
N GLN A 92 -20.25 -3.93 2.02
CA GLN A 92 -18.85 -3.44 1.92
C GLN A 92 -18.72 -2.08 1.20
N LYS A 93 -19.77 -1.60 0.52
CA LYS A 93 -19.77 -0.27 -0.09
C LYS A 93 -20.03 0.84 0.92
N GLU A 94 -20.76 0.53 1.98
CA GLU A 94 -21.19 1.49 3.00
C GLU A 94 -20.45 1.27 4.35
N PHE A 95 -20.26 0.01 4.73
CA PHE A 95 -19.70 -0.38 6.02
C PHE A 95 -18.31 -0.99 5.87
N SER A 96 -17.36 -0.45 6.64
CA SER A 96 -16.09 -1.12 6.91
C SER A 96 -16.32 -2.22 7.95
N VAL A 97 -16.33 -3.48 7.51
CA VAL A 97 -16.54 -4.63 8.38
C VAL A 97 -15.22 -5.31 8.69
N PHE A 98 -14.95 -5.51 9.98
CA PHE A 98 -13.86 -6.35 10.46
C PHE A 98 -14.33 -7.19 11.64
N VAL A 99 -14.08 -8.50 11.59
CA VAL A 99 -14.43 -9.42 12.66
C VAL A 99 -13.17 -9.83 13.42
N ILE A 100 -13.07 -9.39 14.67
CA ILE A 100 -12.05 -9.87 15.60
C ILE A 100 -12.64 -11.05 16.34
N ASN A 101 -12.07 -12.24 16.12
CA ASN A 101 -12.48 -13.44 16.83
C ASN A 101 -11.27 -14.15 17.42
N SER A 102 -11.19 -14.14 18.75
CA SER A 102 -10.23 -14.95 19.50
C SER A 102 -10.74 -16.39 19.58
N LYS A 103 -10.81 -17.09 18.45
CA LYS A 103 -11.10 -18.53 18.45
C LYS A 103 -9.85 -19.22 18.96
N ASN A 104 -9.93 -19.83 20.15
CA ASN A 104 -8.97 -20.86 20.51
C ASN A 104 -9.11 -21.99 19.48
N LYS A 105 -8.09 -22.15 18.65
CA LYS A 105 -8.03 -23.24 17.66
C LYS A 105 -7.02 -24.29 18.13
N PRO A 106 -7.32 -25.58 17.93
CA PRO A 106 -6.31 -26.61 18.07
C PRO A 106 -5.28 -26.46 16.94
N LYS A 107 -4.03 -26.20 17.30
CA LYS A 107 -2.89 -26.18 16.38
C LYS A 107 -2.03 -27.40 16.63
N ALA A 108 -1.76 -28.17 15.57
CA ALA A 108 -0.83 -29.28 15.63
C ALA A 108 0.56 -28.78 16.04
N SER A 109 1.19 -29.49 16.97
CA SER A 109 2.52 -29.21 17.50
C SER A 109 3.26 -30.52 17.70
N ILE A 110 4.58 -30.46 17.72
CA ILE A 110 5.43 -31.62 18.02
C ILE A 110 6.10 -31.35 19.35
N ARG A 111 6.05 -32.31 20.26
CA ARG A 111 6.84 -32.30 21.51
C ARG A 111 7.94 -33.34 21.40
N ASN A 112 9.15 -32.97 21.78
CA ASN A 112 10.24 -33.94 21.95
C ASN A 112 10.23 -34.43 23.39
N ILE A 113 10.06 -35.74 23.57
CA ILE A 113 10.18 -36.41 24.86
C ILE A 113 11.24 -37.50 24.70
N ASN A 114 12.36 -37.38 25.42
CA ASN A 114 13.49 -38.31 25.37
C ASN A 114 13.95 -38.67 23.95
N GLY A 115 14.09 -37.66 23.07
CA GLY A 115 14.52 -37.85 21.68
C GLY A 115 13.41 -38.28 20.71
N THR A 116 12.23 -38.67 21.19
CA THR A 116 11.10 -39.07 20.35
C THR A 116 10.18 -37.89 20.04
N ARG A 117 9.85 -37.72 18.75
CA ARG A 117 8.88 -36.71 18.27
C ARG A 117 7.46 -37.22 18.47
N VAL A 118 6.73 -36.64 19.42
CA VAL A 118 5.34 -37.01 19.74
C VAL A 118 4.38 -35.92 19.22
N PRO A 119 3.39 -36.27 18.37
CA PRO A 119 2.33 -35.35 17.98
C PRO A 119 1.53 -34.86 19.20
N SER A 120 1.26 -33.57 19.28
CA SER A 120 0.49 -32.95 20.37
C SER A 120 -0.35 -31.79 19.84
N VAL A 121 -1.51 -31.55 20.43
CA VAL A 121 -2.34 -30.39 20.11
C VAL A 121 -2.10 -29.29 21.15
N LYS A 122 -1.88 -28.05 20.69
CA LYS A 122 -1.89 -26.87 21.55
C LYS A 122 -3.08 -25.99 21.17
N MET A 123 -3.79 -25.46 22.16
CA MET A 123 -4.77 -24.41 21.89
C MET A 123 -4.01 -23.10 21.63
N THR A 124 -4.31 -22.45 20.52
CA THR A 124 -3.71 -21.17 20.15
C THR A 124 -4.77 -20.20 19.69
N VAL A 125 -4.53 -18.91 19.93
CA VAL A 125 -5.30 -17.82 19.32
C VAL A 125 -4.52 -17.35 18.09
N ASP A 126 -5.20 -17.22 16.96
CA ASP A 126 -4.56 -16.64 15.76
C ASP A 126 -4.19 -15.17 16.02
N PRO A 127 -3.01 -14.70 15.60
CA PRO A 127 -2.62 -13.32 15.82
C PRO A 127 -3.53 -12.35 15.06
N ILE A 128 -3.80 -11.18 15.65
CA ILE A 128 -4.43 -10.07 14.94
C ILE A 128 -3.37 -9.41 14.07
N ILE A 129 -3.49 -9.58 12.74
CA ILE A 129 -2.54 -9.04 11.78
C ILE A 129 -3.04 -7.66 11.32
N LEU A 130 -2.41 -6.58 11.79
CA LEU A 130 -2.71 -5.22 11.35
C LEU A 130 -2.04 -4.88 10.01
N VAL A 131 -0.82 -5.38 9.80
CA VAL A 131 -0.06 -5.23 8.56
C VAL A 131 0.54 -6.59 8.21
N ASN A 132 0.15 -7.12 7.05
CA ASN A 132 0.49 -8.49 6.65
C ASN A 132 1.97 -8.67 6.30
N LYS A 133 2.63 -7.60 5.85
CA LYS A 133 4.04 -7.63 5.44
C LYS A 133 4.68 -6.29 5.75
N ILE A 134 5.81 -6.34 6.45
CA ILE A 134 6.69 -5.18 6.60
C ILE A 134 7.59 -5.15 5.34
N PRO A 135 7.51 -4.12 4.50
CA PRO A 135 8.38 -4.02 3.32
C PRO A 135 9.85 -3.94 3.76
N LYS A 136 10.75 -4.44 2.91
CA LYS A 136 12.19 -4.41 3.21
C LYS A 136 12.74 -3.00 2.98
N ASP A 137 13.51 -2.48 3.93
CA ASP A 137 14.27 -1.26 3.69
C ASP A 137 15.43 -1.55 2.74
N VAL A 138 15.40 -0.94 1.56
CA VAL A 138 16.46 -1.03 0.57
C VAL A 138 17.15 0.32 0.41
N LYS A 139 18.49 0.30 0.41
CA LYS A 139 19.27 1.52 0.22
C LYS A 139 19.32 1.89 -1.26
N LEU A 140 18.86 3.09 -1.61
CA LEU A 140 19.10 3.69 -2.92
C LEU A 140 20.41 4.47 -2.89
N ASP A 141 21.23 4.29 -3.91
CA ASP A 141 22.46 5.05 -4.13
C ASP A 141 22.62 5.24 -5.63
N TYR A 142 22.92 6.47 -6.05
CA TYR A 142 23.11 6.82 -7.45
C TYR A 142 23.95 8.09 -7.54
N SER A 143 24.88 8.12 -8.49
CA SER A 143 25.66 9.30 -8.84
C SER A 143 25.75 9.38 -10.36
N LEU A 144 25.18 10.43 -10.94
CA LEU A 144 25.23 10.61 -12.39
C LEU A 144 26.67 10.71 -12.89
N GLN A 145 27.53 11.39 -12.13
CA GLN A 145 28.94 11.54 -12.48
C GLN A 145 29.66 10.20 -12.62
N LYS A 146 29.46 9.29 -11.66
CA LYS A 146 30.07 7.95 -11.66
C LYS A 146 29.46 7.04 -12.72
N GLU A 147 28.14 6.93 -12.74
CA GLU A 147 27.41 5.97 -13.60
C GLU A 147 27.48 6.32 -15.08
N LYS A 148 27.72 7.61 -15.40
CA LYS A 148 27.88 8.06 -16.79
C LYS A 148 29.33 8.43 -17.12
N CYS A 149 30.31 8.24 -16.24
CA CYS A 149 31.72 8.61 -16.47
C CYS A 149 31.87 10.07 -16.96
N ILE A 150 31.41 11.03 -16.15
CA ILE A 150 31.54 12.47 -16.41
C ILE A 150 32.77 12.99 -15.66
N ASP A 151 33.95 12.74 -16.23
CA ASP A 151 35.24 12.97 -15.57
C ASP A 151 35.81 14.37 -15.86
N ASN A 152 35.22 15.08 -16.83
CA ASN A 152 35.58 16.42 -17.28
C ASN A 152 35.10 17.55 -16.35
N VAL A 153 34.25 17.26 -15.36
CA VAL A 153 33.68 18.28 -14.47
C VAL A 153 34.28 18.20 -13.07
N VAL A 154 34.52 19.37 -12.47
CA VAL A 154 35.03 19.49 -11.10
C VAL A 154 34.05 18.85 -10.10
N SER A 155 34.59 18.24 -9.03
CA SER A 155 33.79 17.67 -7.94
C SER A 155 32.73 18.64 -7.42
N GLY A 156 31.50 18.14 -7.25
CA GLY A 156 30.36 18.92 -6.77
C GLY A 156 29.59 19.68 -7.86
N THR A 157 30.05 19.69 -9.12
CA THR A 157 29.30 20.26 -10.25
C THR A 157 27.96 19.58 -10.45
N ILE A 158 27.93 18.26 -10.30
CA ILE A 158 26.71 17.45 -10.23
C ILE A 158 26.36 17.28 -8.74
N PRO A 159 25.28 17.92 -8.23
CA PRO A 159 24.96 17.87 -6.81
C PRO A 159 24.57 16.46 -6.35
N SER A 160 24.85 16.10 -5.10
CA SER A 160 24.40 14.83 -4.51
C SER A 160 22.86 14.75 -4.41
N VAL A 161 22.31 13.55 -4.61
CA VAL A 161 20.88 13.23 -4.38
C VAL A 161 20.65 12.31 -3.18
N LYS A 162 21.69 12.05 -2.37
CA LYS A 162 21.58 11.14 -1.21
C LYS A 162 20.47 11.55 -0.23
N ASP A 163 20.31 12.84 0.04
CA ASP A 163 19.27 13.32 0.95
C ASP A 163 17.86 13.09 0.40
N LEU A 164 17.68 13.19 -0.93
CA LEU A 164 16.41 12.86 -1.59
C LEU A 164 16.12 11.37 -1.50
N LEU A 165 17.11 10.53 -1.85
CA LEU A 165 16.98 9.07 -1.88
C LEU A 165 16.74 8.47 -0.48
N ASN A 166 17.17 9.15 0.58
CA ASN A 166 16.95 8.74 1.98
C ASN A 166 15.71 9.36 2.63
N ASN A 167 15.09 10.37 2.01
CA ASN A 167 13.92 11.05 2.55
C ASN A 167 12.64 10.26 2.27
N ASN A 168 12.11 9.56 3.29
CA ASN A 168 10.91 8.73 3.13
C ASN A 168 9.67 9.56 2.74
N ARG A 169 9.54 10.81 3.20
CA ARG A 169 8.41 11.65 2.81
C ARG A 169 8.46 11.98 1.32
N PHE A 170 9.63 12.35 0.82
CA PHE A 170 9.85 12.59 -0.61
C PHE A 170 9.62 11.32 -1.43
N ILE A 171 10.27 10.20 -1.08
CA ILE A 171 10.17 8.95 -1.84
C ILE A 171 8.75 8.37 -1.83
N SER A 172 8.01 8.50 -0.73
CA SER A 172 6.62 8.05 -0.65
C SER A 172 5.67 8.81 -1.61
N SER A 173 6.07 10.01 -2.06
CA SER A 173 5.28 10.86 -2.94
C SER A 173 5.33 10.46 -4.42
N PHE A 174 6.18 9.49 -4.77
CA PHE A 174 6.24 8.95 -6.14
C PHE A 174 5.01 8.08 -6.40
N GLU A 175 4.38 8.28 -7.54
CA GLU A 175 3.30 7.47 -8.05
C GLU A 175 3.77 6.59 -9.21
N THR A 176 3.04 5.51 -9.47
CA THR A 176 3.37 4.58 -10.57
C THR A 176 3.38 5.28 -11.93
N ALA A 177 2.57 6.33 -12.09
CA ALA A 177 2.48 7.12 -13.32
C ALA A 177 3.76 7.91 -13.60
N ASP A 178 4.43 8.44 -12.56
CA ASP A 178 5.72 9.13 -12.70
C ASP A 178 6.78 8.18 -13.27
N LEU A 179 6.72 6.92 -12.86
CA LEU A 179 7.71 5.89 -13.19
C LEU A 179 7.53 5.28 -14.58
N GLN A 180 6.33 5.35 -15.16
CA GLN A 180 6.02 4.79 -16.48
C GLN A 180 6.37 5.75 -17.62
N ASN A 181 6.22 7.05 -17.40
CA ASN A 181 6.44 8.07 -18.44
C ASN A 181 7.92 8.37 -18.72
N VAL A 182 8.83 7.87 -17.87
CA VAL A 182 10.27 8.09 -17.98
C VAL A 182 10.80 7.77 -19.37
N LYS A 183 10.37 6.65 -19.98
CA LYS A 183 10.91 6.12 -21.25
C LYS A 183 10.83 7.11 -22.42
N ARG A 184 9.81 7.97 -22.47
CA ARG A 184 9.60 8.91 -23.59
C ARG A 184 10.59 10.07 -23.59
N SER A 185 11.11 10.42 -22.42
CA SER A 185 12.01 11.57 -22.24
C SER A 185 13.46 11.17 -22.00
N VAL A 186 13.77 9.88 -21.83
CA VAL A 186 15.15 9.40 -21.58
C VAL A 186 16.10 9.85 -22.68
N LYS A 187 15.71 9.74 -23.95
CA LYS A 187 16.58 10.09 -25.08
C LYS A 187 17.07 11.55 -25.00
N VAL A 188 16.18 12.48 -24.70
CA VAL A 188 16.51 13.92 -24.54
C VAL A 188 17.46 14.12 -23.35
N ILE A 189 17.22 13.42 -22.24
CA ILE A 189 18.07 13.49 -21.05
C ILE A 189 19.45 12.87 -21.33
N GLU A 190 19.53 11.79 -22.11
CA GLU A 190 20.79 11.16 -22.50
C GLU A 190 21.60 12.03 -23.46
N GLU A 191 20.94 12.70 -24.40
CA GLU A 191 21.58 13.70 -25.27
C GLU A 191 22.12 14.88 -24.47
N PHE A 192 21.38 15.36 -23.45
CA PHE A 192 21.88 16.34 -22.50
C PHE A 192 23.12 15.83 -21.74
N VAL A 193 23.09 14.60 -21.21
CA VAL A 193 24.26 14.01 -20.52
C VAL A 193 25.46 13.92 -21.47
N ALA A 194 25.24 13.60 -22.75
CA ALA A 194 26.31 13.57 -23.74
C ALA A 194 26.91 14.97 -24.02
N ARG A 195 26.12 16.05 -23.92
CA ARG A 195 26.62 17.43 -23.98
C ARG A 195 27.35 17.83 -22.70
N LEU A 196 26.82 17.47 -21.53
CA LEU A 196 27.43 17.74 -20.24
C LEU A 196 28.86 17.16 -20.12
N LYS A 197 29.11 16.01 -20.76
CA LYS A 197 30.46 15.41 -20.88
C LYS A 197 31.47 16.23 -21.69
N LYS A 198 31.01 17.23 -22.44
CA LYS A 198 31.85 18.12 -23.26
C LYS A 198 32.05 19.48 -22.62
N TYR A 199 31.32 19.80 -21.55
CA TYR A 199 31.46 21.07 -20.83
C TYR A 199 32.67 21.03 -19.91
N ASP A 200 33.44 22.10 -19.85
CA ASP A 200 34.67 22.13 -19.08
C ASP A 200 34.82 23.47 -18.35
N GLY A 201 35.70 23.49 -17.35
CA GLY A 201 36.01 24.65 -16.54
C GLY A 201 35.44 24.57 -15.12
N THR A 202 35.24 25.73 -14.51
CA THR A 202 34.79 25.82 -13.12
C THR A 202 33.33 25.37 -12.98
N LYS A 203 32.92 25.01 -11.76
CA LYS A 203 31.52 24.68 -11.41
C LYS A 203 30.52 25.71 -11.97
N LYS A 204 30.85 26.99 -11.79
CA LYS A 204 30.01 28.11 -12.24
C LYS A 204 29.95 28.20 -13.76
N ALA A 205 31.08 28.04 -14.45
CA ALA A 205 31.12 28.05 -15.92
C ALA A 205 30.27 26.91 -16.52
N VAL A 206 30.35 25.71 -15.95
CA VAL A 206 29.52 24.58 -16.41
C VAL A 206 28.03 24.87 -16.17
N TRP A 207 27.67 25.43 -15.02
CA TRP A 207 26.29 25.81 -14.75
C TRP A 207 25.76 26.88 -15.70
N GLU A 208 26.55 27.91 -16.00
CA GLU A 208 26.21 28.94 -16.99
C GLU A 208 26.02 28.34 -18.39
N MET A 209 26.84 27.35 -18.79
CA MET A 209 26.67 26.63 -20.06
C MET A 209 25.36 25.83 -20.09
N VAL A 210 25.03 25.11 -19.00
CA VAL A 210 23.77 24.35 -18.90
C VAL A 210 22.57 25.30 -18.92
N GLU A 211 22.64 26.41 -18.18
CA GLU A 211 21.60 27.43 -18.15
C GLU A 211 21.33 28.01 -19.55
N LYS A 212 22.39 28.33 -20.29
CA LYS A 212 22.28 28.91 -21.63
C LYS A 212 21.82 27.91 -22.69
N ASN A 213 22.30 26.67 -22.64
CA ASN A 213 22.17 25.74 -23.77
C ASN A 213 21.09 24.66 -23.58
N ASP A 214 20.76 24.30 -22.33
CA ASP A 214 19.96 23.10 -22.06
C ASP A 214 18.72 23.36 -21.19
N LEU A 215 18.76 24.37 -20.32
CA LEU A 215 17.75 24.53 -19.28
C LEU A 215 16.33 24.72 -19.83
N SER A 216 16.16 25.41 -20.96
CA SER A 216 14.86 25.54 -21.64
C SER A 216 14.28 24.18 -22.02
N VAL A 217 15.07 23.35 -22.71
CA VAL A 217 14.68 22.01 -23.13
C VAL A 217 14.36 21.12 -21.92
N LEU A 218 15.15 21.22 -20.85
CA LEU A 218 14.92 20.46 -19.62
C LEU A 218 13.62 20.89 -18.91
N LYS A 219 13.29 22.18 -18.92
CA LYS A 219 12.05 22.73 -18.35
C LYS A 219 10.80 22.20 -19.06
N ASP A 220 10.89 21.97 -20.37
CA ASP A 220 9.78 21.44 -21.17
C ASP A 220 9.50 19.96 -20.96
N LEU A 221 10.38 19.22 -20.26
CA LEU A 221 10.18 17.80 -19.99
C LEU A 221 9.22 17.61 -18.80
N PRO A 222 8.00 17.05 -19.02
CA PRO A 222 7.01 16.89 -17.94
C PRO A 222 7.51 16.04 -16.77
N ILE A 223 8.38 15.06 -17.05
CA ILE A 223 8.98 14.17 -16.05
C ILE A 223 9.91 14.91 -15.07
N LEU A 224 10.49 16.03 -15.50
CA LEU A 224 11.37 16.84 -14.65
C LEU A 224 10.56 17.96 -13.97
N SER A 225 9.74 18.67 -14.73
CA SER A 225 8.96 19.80 -14.21
C SER A 225 7.94 19.39 -13.15
N CYS A 226 7.34 18.20 -13.23
CA CYS A 226 6.39 17.74 -12.20
C CYS A 226 7.00 17.51 -10.81
N ARG A 227 8.33 17.40 -10.71
CA ARG A 227 9.04 17.15 -9.44
C ARG A 227 9.93 18.29 -8.97
N ILE A 228 10.10 19.34 -9.78
CA ILE A 228 11.04 20.41 -9.47
C ILE A 228 10.67 21.13 -8.17
N GLU A 229 9.38 21.41 -7.93
CA GLU A 229 8.91 22.08 -6.71
C GLU A 229 9.14 21.23 -5.46
N HIS A 230 8.96 19.91 -5.56
CA HIS A 230 9.25 19.01 -4.45
C HIS A 230 10.75 18.96 -4.15
N VAL A 231 11.61 18.96 -5.18
CA VAL A 231 13.07 19.01 -4.99
C VAL A 231 13.48 20.36 -4.39
N LYS A 232 12.92 21.47 -4.88
CA LYS A 232 13.15 22.83 -4.37
C LYS A 232 12.74 22.98 -2.91
N SER A 233 11.65 22.33 -2.49
CA SER A 233 11.23 22.33 -1.07
C SER A 233 12.26 21.70 -0.13
N ILE A 234 13.14 20.83 -0.65
CA ILE A 234 14.20 20.16 0.12
C ILE A 234 15.53 20.92 -0.02
N PHE A 235 15.75 21.62 -1.14
CA PHE A 235 16.93 22.44 -1.40
C PHE A 235 16.51 23.86 -1.83
N PRO A 236 16.08 24.72 -0.89
CA PRO A 236 15.58 26.06 -1.23
C PRO A 236 16.66 26.99 -1.79
N GLU A 237 17.92 26.76 -1.42
CA GLU A 237 19.08 27.58 -1.84
C GLU A 237 19.69 27.16 -3.18
N ASP A 238 19.25 26.03 -3.76
CA ASP A 238 19.77 25.55 -5.03
C ASP A 238 19.18 26.35 -6.20
N ASN A 239 20.04 26.72 -7.16
CA ASN A 239 19.57 27.34 -8.41
C ASN A 239 18.86 26.32 -9.32
N ASP A 240 18.17 26.82 -10.35
CA ASP A 240 17.44 25.98 -11.31
C ASP A 240 18.31 24.85 -11.89
N VAL A 241 19.53 25.14 -12.32
CA VAL A 241 20.44 24.14 -12.89
C VAL A 241 20.71 23.01 -11.89
N GLN A 242 20.99 23.33 -10.63
CA GLN A 242 21.21 22.35 -9.58
C GLN A 242 19.96 21.49 -9.33
N LEU A 243 18.78 22.12 -9.26
CA LEU A 243 17.51 21.43 -9.07
C LEU A 243 17.21 20.45 -10.22
N TYR A 244 17.45 20.86 -11.46
CA TYR A 244 17.28 20.00 -12.64
C TYR A 244 18.31 18.86 -12.67
N LEU A 245 19.58 19.12 -12.31
CA LEU A 245 20.61 18.06 -12.20
C LEU A 245 20.28 17.03 -11.12
N LYS A 246 19.72 17.45 -9.98
CA LYS A 246 19.21 16.54 -8.95
C LYS A 246 18.00 15.74 -9.47
N THR A 247 17.09 16.37 -10.19
CA THR A 247 15.89 15.72 -10.71
C THR A 247 16.24 14.67 -11.78
N ILE A 248 17.16 14.99 -12.69
CA ILE A 248 17.71 14.04 -13.69
C ILE A 248 18.38 12.84 -13.01
N GLN A 249 19.09 13.07 -11.91
CA GLN A 249 19.67 11.98 -11.11
C GLN A 249 18.60 11.06 -10.52
N LEU A 250 17.45 11.57 -10.08
CA LEU A 250 16.34 10.73 -9.63
C LEU A 250 15.79 9.86 -10.76
N VAL A 251 15.65 10.42 -11.95
CA VAL A 251 15.21 9.69 -13.14
C VAL A 251 16.15 8.52 -13.44
N PHE A 252 17.46 8.77 -13.47
CA PHE A 252 18.41 7.68 -13.71
C PHE A 252 18.54 6.71 -12.54
N ALA A 253 18.41 7.16 -11.29
CA ALA A 253 18.38 6.28 -10.12
C ALA A 253 17.23 5.26 -10.23
N TYR A 254 16.06 5.70 -10.70
CA TYR A 254 14.96 4.80 -11.01
C TYR A 254 15.29 3.86 -12.16
N LEU A 255 15.81 4.38 -13.29
CA LEU A 255 16.12 3.56 -14.46
C LEU A 255 17.20 2.50 -14.21
N ALA A 256 18.18 2.80 -13.36
CA ALA A 256 19.25 1.87 -13.00
C ALA A 256 18.73 0.65 -12.25
N ASN A 257 17.73 0.82 -11.38
CA ASN A 257 17.09 -0.30 -10.68
C ASN A 257 15.62 -0.02 -10.32
N PRO A 258 14.69 -0.21 -11.28
CA PRO A 258 13.28 0.09 -11.07
C PRO A 258 12.65 -0.70 -9.93
N GLN A 259 13.08 -1.96 -9.75
CA GLN A 259 12.57 -2.84 -8.71
C GLN A 259 12.97 -2.35 -7.32
N LYS A 260 14.25 -2.05 -7.11
CA LYS A 260 14.76 -1.52 -5.84
C LYS A 260 14.14 -0.17 -5.50
N PHE A 261 13.89 0.68 -6.51
CA PHE A 261 13.20 1.95 -6.30
C PHE A 261 11.75 1.75 -5.84
N LYS A 262 11.01 0.82 -6.46
CA LYS A 262 9.63 0.45 -6.04
C LYS A 262 9.59 -0.10 -4.62
N GLU A 263 10.52 -0.97 -4.26
CA GLU A 263 10.65 -1.50 -2.89
C GLU A 263 10.90 -0.38 -1.88
N LYS A 264 11.73 0.62 -2.22
CA LYS A 264 11.95 1.78 -1.36
C LYS A 264 10.69 2.64 -1.21
N ILE A 265 9.89 2.82 -2.27
CA ILE A 265 8.60 3.52 -2.20
C ILE A 265 7.65 2.78 -1.25
N GLU A 266 7.53 1.46 -1.38
CA GLU A 266 6.67 0.63 -0.52
C GLU A 266 7.08 0.77 0.96
N PHE A 267 8.37 0.64 1.25
CA PHE A 267 8.90 0.85 2.59
C PHE A 267 8.68 2.28 3.11
N ALA A 268 8.89 3.29 2.27
CA ALA A 268 8.70 4.68 2.65
C ALA A 268 7.23 4.96 3.04
N ARG A 269 6.27 4.44 2.27
CA ARG A 269 4.82 4.54 2.55
C ARG A 269 4.46 3.84 3.87
N TYR A 270 4.97 2.64 4.09
CA TYR A 270 4.82 1.92 5.37
C TYR A 270 5.31 2.76 6.55
N LYS A 271 6.52 3.33 6.44
CA LYS A 271 7.15 4.09 7.53
C LYS A 271 6.43 5.38 7.90
N ILE A 272 5.73 6.01 6.95
CA ILE A 272 4.95 7.24 7.19
C ILE A 272 3.46 6.99 7.44
N GLY A 273 3.01 5.72 7.49
CA GLY A 273 1.61 5.38 7.73
C GLY A 273 0.67 5.60 6.54
N ARG A 274 1.18 5.60 5.29
CA ARG A 274 0.38 5.65 4.05
C ARG A 274 0.18 4.25 3.44
N ILE A 275 -0.15 3.25 4.27
CA ILE A 275 -0.35 1.85 3.85
C ILE A 275 -1.69 1.71 3.14
#